data_AF-A0A6C0CZN8-F1
#
_entry.id   AF-A0A6C0CZN8-F1
#
_cell.length_a   1.000
_cell.length_b   1.000
_cell.length_c   1.000
_cell.angle_alpha   90.00
_cell.angle_beta   90.00
_cell.angle_gamma   90.00
#
_symmetry.space_group_name_H-M   'P 1'
#
loop_
_entity.id
_entity.type
_entity.pdbx_description
1 polymer ?
#
loop_
_entity_poly.entity_id
_entity_poly.type
_entity_poly.pdbx_seq_one_letter_code
_entity_poly.pdbx_strand_id
1 'polypeptide(L)'
;MNKTKKKENLYFKNYDLYSDASPNDTIRIKYTTIFDVKNTIKKLEKLYKTNKYPHTRISKVVNVMTQRLRVINQKDKRYILSKKYFEFLKKRTKEKDQKKRKKMIFKM
;
A
#
# COMPACT_ATOMS: atom_id res chain seq x y z
N MET A 1 -0.03 34.91 17.15
CA MET A 1 0.11 33.44 17.04
C MET A 1 -1.04 32.78 17.80
N ASN A 2 -2.03 32.22 17.11
CA ASN A 2 -3.08 31.43 17.76
C ASN A 2 -2.48 30.09 18.21
N LYS A 3 -2.13 29.98 19.50
CA LYS A 3 -1.68 28.72 20.08
C LYS A 3 -2.88 27.78 20.18
N THR A 4 -2.88 26.72 19.38
CA THR A 4 -3.88 25.65 19.46
C THR A 4 -3.86 25.08 20.89
N LYS A 5 -5.02 25.06 21.56
CA LYS A 5 -5.14 24.54 22.93
C LYS A 5 -4.72 23.07 22.96
N LYS A 6 -3.79 22.71 23.85
CA LYS A 6 -3.38 21.32 24.09
C LYS A 6 -4.56 20.56 24.67
N LYS A 7 -4.94 19.44 24.05
CA LYS A 7 -6.05 18.59 24.50
C LYS A 7 -5.66 17.92 25.82
N GLU A 8 -6.47 18.08 26.87
CA GLU A 8 -6.20 17.55 28.22
C GLU A 8 -6.35 16.03 28.30
N ASN A 9 -7.22 15.44 27.46
CA ASN A 9 -7.45 14.00 27.41
C ASN A 9 -6.90 13.42 26.10
N LEU A 10 -5.78 12.68 26.19
CA LEU A 10 -5.23 11.91 25.06
C LEU A 10 -6.03 10.64 24.76
N TYR A 11 -6.83 10.17 25.72
CA TYR A 11 -7.55 8.91 25.65
C TYR A 11 -9.00 9.14 25.21
N PHE A 12 -9.36 8.64 24.02
CA PHE A 12 -10.76 8.49 23.65
C PHE A 12 -11.31 7.26 24.40
N LYS A 13 -12.48 7.36 25.02
CA LYS A 13 -13.02 6.36 25.97
C LYS A 13 -12.92 4.89 25.52
N ASN A 14 -12.90 4.60 24.21
CA ASN A 14 -12.91 3.23 23.66
C ASN A 14 -11.79 2.93 22.64
N TYR A 15 -10.82 3.83 22.40
CA TYR A 15 -9.66 3.56 21.52
C TYR A 15 -8.49 4.54 21.79
N ASP A 16 -7.25 4.04 21.74
CA ASP A 16 -6.05 4.87 21.71
C ASP A 16 -5.88 5.52 20.32
N LEU A 17 -5.20 6.66 20.21
CA LEU A 17 -4.87 7.33 18.94
C LEU A 17 -4.17 6.36 17.95
N TYR A 18 -3.51 5.33 18.47
CA TYR A 18 -2.83 4.27 17.72
C TYR A 18 -3.63 2.95 17.62
N SER A 19 -4.82 2.89 18.21
CA SER A 19 -5.77 1.78 18.06
C SER A 19 -6.67 2.03 16.86
N ASP A 20 -6.50 1.22 15.83
CA ASP A 20 -7.34 1.27 14.64
C ASP A 20 -8.75 0.74 14.98
N ALA A 21 -9.74 1.63 15.03
CA ALA A 21 -11.13 1.30 15.37
C ALA A 21 -11.79 0.33 14.36
N SER A 22 -11.18 0.11 13.18
CA SER A 22 -11.65 -0.89 12.20
C SER A 22 -10.49 -1.63 11.51
N PRO A 23 -9.96 -2.72 12.09
CA PRO A 23 -8.82 -3.47 11.51
C PRO A 23 -9.15 -4.14 10.17
N ASN A 24 -10.42 -4.20 9.76
CA ASN A 24 -10.90 -4.84 8.54
C ASN A 24 -10.28 -4.27 7.25
N ASP A 25 -9.87 -3.01 7.25
CA ASP A 25 -9.28 -2.36 6.07
C ASP A 25 -7.74 -2.53 6.00
N THR A 26 -7.15 -3.27 6.94
CA THR A 26 -5.70 -3.51 7.01
C THR A 26 -5.26 -4.68 6.12
N ILE A 27 -4.39 -4.38 5.14
CA ILE A 27 -3.75 -5.39 4.29
C ILE A 27 -2.37 -5.71 4.85
N ARG A 28 -2.22 -6.89 5.48
CA ARG A 28 -0.90 -7.36 5.93
C ARG A 28 0.04 -7.61 4.74
N ILE A 29 1.18 -6.92 4.76
CA ILE A 29 2.26 -7.01 3.77
C ILE A 29 3.50 -7.67 4.39
N LYS A 30 4.18 -8.54 3.63
CA LYS A 30 5.51 -9.05 3.98
C LYS A 30 6.49 -8.61 2.90
N TYR A 31 7.65 -8.11 3.31
CA TYR A 31 8.69 -7.63 2.40
C TYR A 31 10.10 -8.01 2.87
N THR A 32 10.21 -9.01 3.74
CA THR A 32 11.47 -9.46 4.31
C THR A 32 12.37 -10.09 3.26
N THR A 33 11.83 -10.99 2.42
CA THR A 33 12.59 -11.61 1.33
C THR A 33 12.09 -11.15 -0.04
N ILE A 34 12.88 -11.41 -1.09
CA ILE A 34 12.42 -11.17 -2.47
C ILE A 34 11.16 -11.98 -2.80
N PHE A 35 11.06 -13.20 -2.26
CA PHE A 35 9.88 -14.05 -2.43
C PHE A 35 8.65 -13.47 -1.73
N ASP A 36 8.81 -12.89 -0.54
CA ASP A 36 7.73 -12.20 0.16
C ASP A 36 7.21 -11.01 -0.64
N VAL A 37 8.10 -10.20 -1.22
CA VAL A 37 7.71 -9.08 -2.08
C VAL A 37 6.93 -9.60 -3.29
N LYS A 38 7.44 -10.65 -3.95
CA LYS A 38 6.77 -11.30 -5.08
C LYS A 38 5.36 -11.79 -4.72
N ASN A 39 5.21 -12.44 -3.56
CA ASN A 39 3.92 -12.95 -3.09
C ASN A 39 2.97 -11.83 -2.66
N THR A 40 3.49 -10.77 -2.02
CA THR A 40 2.71 -9.59 -1.68
C THR A 40 2.16 -8.92 -2.94
N ILE A 41 2.97 -8.75 -3.99
CA ILE A 41 2.51 -8.22 -5.29
C ILE A 41 1.39 -9.10 -5.87
N LYS A 42 1.56 -10.42 -5.91
CA LYS A 42 0.53 -11.37 -6.40
C LYS A 42 -0.76 -11.26 -5.59
N LYS A 43 -0.66 -11.19 -4.26
CA LYS A 43 -1.80 -11.00 -3.34
C LYS A 43 -2.53 -9.70 -3.65
N LEU A 44 -1.82 -8.58 -3.82
CA LEU A 44 -2.39 -7.27 -4.13
C LEU A 44 -3.10 -7.26 -5.49
N GLU A 45 -2.52 -7.90 -6.52
CA GLU A 45 -3.19 -8.07 -7.82
C GLU A 45 -4.48 -8.88 -7.70
N LYS A 46 -4.47 -9.99 -6.94
CA LYS A 46 -5.69 -10.79 -6.70
C LYS A 46 -6.76 -9.95 -6.00
N LEU A 47 -6.38 -9.21 -4.96
CA LEU A 47 -7.29 -8.34 -4.20
C LEU A 47 -7.92 -7.24 -5.06
N TYR A 48 -7.13 -6.64 -5.96
CA TYR A 48 -7.64 -5.66 -6.91
C TYR A 48 -8.61 -6.27 -7.92
N LYS A 49 -8.21 -7.38 -8.56
CA LYS A 49 -8.99 -8.02 -9.63
C LYS A 49 -10.30 -8.63 -9.14
N THR A 50 -10.34 -9.07 -7.88
CA THR A 50 -11.55 -9.57 -7.19
C THR A 50 -12.45 -8.45 -6.65
N ASN A 51 -12.13 -7.18 -6.90
CA ASN A 51 -12.84 -6.01 -6.37
C ASN A 51 -12.86 -5.89 -4.84
N LYS A 52 -12.05 -6.68 -4.11
CA LYS A 52 -12.02 -6.62 -2.66
C LYS A 52 -11.46 -5.29 -2.14
N TYR A 53 -10.51 -4.70 -2.86
CA TYR A 53 -9.98 -3.38 -2.55
C TYR A 53 -9.85 -2.51 -3.81
N PRO A 54 -10.10 -1.19 -3.70
CA PRO A 54 -9.94 -0.29 -4.83
C PRO A 54 -8.46 -0.13 -5.21
N HIS A 55 -8.21 0.22 -6.48
CA HIS A 55 -6.86 0.46 -7.01
C HIS A 55 -6.09 1.50 -6.18
N THR A 56 -6.79 2.53 -5.68
CA THR A 56 -6.22 3.57 -4.83
C THR A 56 -5.64 3.01 -3.54
N ARG A 57 -6.33 2.06 -2.89
CA ARG A 57 -5.85 1.40 -1.66
C ARG A 57 -4.61 0.55 -1.95
N ILE A 58 -4.63 -0.21 -3.04
CA ILE A 58 -3.49 -1.02 -3.47
C ILE A 58 -2.27 -0.14 -3.75
N SER A 59 -2.44 0.97 -4.46
CA SER A 59 -1.38 1.94 -4.73
C SER A 59 -0.78 2.54 -3.45
N LYS A 60 -1.62 2.91 -2.48
CA LYS A 60 -1.17 3.39 -1.15
C LYS A 60 -0.32 2.34 -0.43
N VAL A 61 -0.76 1.08 -0.40
CA VAL A 61 -0.01 0.00 0.25
C VAL A 61 1.35 -0.25 -0.41
N VAL A 62 1.40 -0.26 -1.75
CA VAL A 62 2.65 -0.41 -2.50
C VAL A 62 3.58 0.78 -2.29
N ASN A 63 3.05 2.01 -2.20
CA ASN A 63 3.86 3.18 -1.88
C ASN A 63 4.53 3.04 -0.51
N VAL A 64 3.79 2.62 0.52
CA VAL A 64 4.35 2.38 1.86
C VAL A 64 5.44 1.31 1.81
N MET A 65 5.19 0.17 1.16
CA MET A 65 6.18 -0.90 1.01
C MET A 65 7.45 -0.40 0.29
N THR A 66 7.28 0.36 -0.79
CA THR A 66 8.39 0.90 -1.58
C THR A 66 9.22 1.90 -0.78
N GLN A 67 8.58 2.80 -0.04
CA GLN A 67 9.27 3.79 0.77
C GLN A 67 10.02 3.15 1.94
N ARG A 68 9.45 2.13 2.60
CA ARG A 68 10.16 1.36 3.63
C ARG A 68 11.40 0.68 3.07
N LEU A 69 11.27 0.00 1.92
CA LEU A 69 12.41 -0.65 1.25
C LEU A 69 13.46 0.37 0.76
N ARG A 70 13.03 1.56 0.31
CA ARG A 70 13.91 2.66 -0.11
C ARG A 70 14.80 3.14 1.04
N VAL A 71 14.22 3.30 2.23
CA VAL A 71 14.95 3.73 3.43
C VAL A 71 15.95 2.66 3.88
N ILE A 72 15.60 1.38 3.75
CA ILE A 72 16.50 0.27 4.10
C ILE A 72 17.69 0.22 3.14
N ASN A 73 17.45 0.05 1.83
CA ASN A 73 18.52 -0.01 0.83
C ASN A 73 17.96 0.20 -0.58
N GLN A 74 18.44 1.24 -1.26
CA GLN A 74 18.00 1.61 -2.60
C GLN A 74 18.57 0.72 -3.73
N LYS A 75 19.62 -0.07 -3.46
CA LYS A 75 20.20 -1.00 -4.43
C LYS A 75 19.64 -2.42 -4.29
N ASP A 76 18.76 -2.65 -3.32
CA ASP A 76 18.18 -3.97 -3.07
C ASP A 76 17.23 -4.41 -4.18
N LYS A 77 17.35 -5.67 -4.60
CA LYS A 77 16.43 -6.32 -5.56
C LYS A 77 14.97 -6.22 -5.11
N ARG A 78 14.70 -6.25 -3.81
CA ARG A 78 13.35 -6.06 -3.21
C ARG A 78 12.79 -4.69 -3.55
N TYR A 79 13.59 -3.64 -3.32
CA TYR A 79 13.20 -2.26 -3.61
C TYR A 79 13.00 -2.06 -5.11
N ILE A 80 13.93 -2.53 -5.94
CA ILE A 80 13.84 -2.41 -7.40
C ILE A 80 12.55 -3.06 -7.92
N LEU A 81 12.20 -4.26 -7.44
CA LEU A 81 10.96 -4.94 -7.81
C LEU A 81 9.72 -4.17 -7.34
N SER A 82 9.71 -3.70 -6.09
CA SER A 82 8.61 -2.90 -5.55
C SER A 82 8.40 -1.60 -6.34
N LYS A 83 9.50 -0.91 -6.68
CA LYS A 83 9.49 0.30 -7.49
C LYS A 83 8.96 0.03 -8.91
N LYS A 84 9.40 -1.05 -9.56
CA LYS A 84 8.89 -1.46 -10.88
C LYS A 84 7.38 -1.68 -10.85
N TYR A 85 6.87 -2.34 -9.80
CA TYR A 85 5.43 -2.53 -9.61
C TYR A 85 4.69 -1.22 -9.32
N PHE A 86 5.26 -0.34 -8.52
CA PHE A 86 4.69 0.98 -8.24
C PHE A 86 4.54 1.84 -9.50
N GLU A 87 5.55 1.87 -10.36
CA GLU A 87 5.49 2.56 -11.65
C GLU A 87 4.44 1.95 -12.59
N PHE A 88 4.29 0.62 -12.57
CA PHE A 88 3.20 -0.03 -13.29
C PHE A 88 1.82 0.40 -12.77
N LEU A 89 1.63 0.51 -11.46
CA LEU A 89 0.37 0.99 -10.89
C LEU A 89 0.08 2.45 -11.25
N LYS A 90 1.11 3.31 -11.33
CA LYS A 90 0.95 4.69 -11.84
C LYS A 90 0.45 4.70 -13.28
N LYS A 91 1.03 3.87 -14.16
CA LYS A 91 0.56 3.72 -15.55
C LYS A 91 -0.89 3.22 -15.58
N ARG A 92 -1.22 2.23 -14.74
CA ARG A 92 -2.58 1.71 -14.60
C ARG A 92 -3.59 2.78 -14.16
N THR A 93 -3.19 3.72 -13.30
CA THR A 93 -4.06 4.83 -12.87
C THR A 93 -4.45 5.75 -14.03
N LYS A 94 -3.58 5.91 -15.04
CA LYS A 94 -3.85 6.78 -16.20
C LYS A 94 -4.94 6.23 -17.12
N GLU A 95 -5.15 4.92 -17.14
CA GLU A 95 -6.23 4.30 -17.90
C GLU A 95 -7.58 4.68 -17.28
N LYS A 96 -8.47 5.34 -18.03
CA LYS A 96 -9.76 5.83 -17.53
C LYS A 96 -10.81 4.72 -17.49
N ASP A 97 -10.74 3.75 -18.41
CA ASP A 97 -11.69 2.64 -18.44
C ASP A 97 -11.33 1.56 -17.42
N GLN A 98 -12.23 1.31 -16.48
CA GLN A 98 -12.06 0.31 -15.42
C GLN A 98 -11.92 -1.12 -15.98
N LYS A 99 -12.59 -1.45 -17.10
CA LYS A 99 -12.48 -2.79 -17.72
C LYS A 99 -11.08 -2.99 -18.31
N LYS A 100 -10.60 -2.03 -19.09
CA LYS A 100 -9.22 -2.03 -19.63
C LYS A 100 -8.18 -2.03 -18.50
N ARG A 101 -8.38 -1.20 -17.47
CA ARG A 101 -7.49 -1.08 -16.32
C ARG A 101 -7.26 -2.43 -15.61
N LYS A 102 -8.33 -3.22 -15.40
CA LYS A 102 -8.26 -4.55 -14.77
C LYS A 102 -7.58 -5.61 -15.65
N LYS A 103 -7.65 -5.46 -16.97
CA LYS A 103 -6.99 -6.36 -17.93
C LYS A 103 -5.47 -6.17 -17.97
N MET A 104 -4.95 -5.03 -17.50
CA MET A 104 -3.50 -4.81 -17.44
C MET A 104 -2.83 -5.82 -16.49
N ILE A 105 -1.79 -6.51 -16.96
CA ILE A 105 -1.05 -7.51 -16.17
C ILE A 105 0.37 -7.01 -15.92
N PHE A 106 0.78 -7.06 -14.65
CA PHE A 106 2.17 -6.82 -14.29
C PHE A 106 3.03 -8.04 -14.64
N LYS A 107 4.07 -7.83 -15.45
CA LYS A 107 5.11 -8.84 -15.71
C LYS A 107 6.24 -8.66 -14.68
N MET A 108 6.37 -9.64 -13.78
CA MET A 108 7.39 -9.65 -12.71
C MET A 108 8.79 -9.63 -13.29
#